data_AF-A0A4P5VKZ0-F1
#
_entry.id   AF-A0A4P5VKZ0-F1
#
_cell.length_a   1.000
_cell.length_b   1.000
_cell.length_c   1.000
_cell.angle_alpha   90.00
_cell.angle_beta   90.00
_cell.angle_gamma   90.00
#
_symmetry.space_group_name_H-M   'P 1'
#
loop_
_entity.id
_entity.type
_entity.pdbx_description
1 polymer ?
#
loop_
_entity_poly.entity_id
_entity_poly.type
_entity_poly.pdbx_seq_one_letter_code
_entity_poly.pdbx_strand_id
1 'polypeptide(L)'
;MLALPSPLSLHLTLTASLRLTPDQFAELCAANPDAVMELAADGSLITMTPTGGETGARSSNLCFELQLAVRRSGQPLKLFDSSTGFRPSDVGPPPA
;
A
#
# COMPACT_ATOMS: atom_id res chain seq x y z
N MET A 1 -37.89 -8.44 -7.54
CA MET A 1 -36.44 -8.14 -7.58
C MET A 1 -36.14 -7.33 -6.34
N LEU A 2 -35.68 -7.96 -5.25
CA LEU A 2 -35.38 -7.28 -4.00
C LEU A 2 -34.04 -6.54 -4.17
N ALA A 3 -34.05 -5.22 -4.04
CA ALA A 3 -32.82 -4.45 -3.96
C ALA A 3 -32.06 -4.91 -2.70
N LEU A 4 -30.80 -5.31 -2.84
CA LEU A 4 -29.93 -5.53 -1.68
C LEU A 4 -29.91 -4.23 -0.86
N PRO A 5 -30.12 -4.29 0.47
CA PRO A 5 -30.03 -3.09 1.29
C PRO A 5 -28.66 -2.46 1.08
N SER A 6 -28.63 -1.12 0.98
CA SER A 6 -27.39 -0.35 0.94
C SER A 6 -26.45 -0.86 2.04
N PRO A 7 -25.14 -1.00 1.77
CA PRO A 7 -24.21 -1.58 2.73
C PRO A 7 -24.37 -0.87 4.08
N LEU A 8 -24.44 -1.67 5.14
CA LEU A 8 -24.47 -1.15 6.50
C LEU A 8 -23.14 -0.41 6.75
N SER A 9 -23.16 0.92 6.70
CA SER A 9 -22.00 1.74 7.05
C SER A 9 -21.82 1.72 8.58
N LEU A 10 -20.96 0.83 9.05
CA LEU A 10 -20.50 0.81 10.43
C LEU A 10 -19.35 1.81 10.59
N HIS A 11 -19.51 2.77 11.50
CA HIS A 11 -18.46 3.73 11.81
C HIS A 11 -17.55 3.15 12.89
N LEU A 12 -16.37 2.65 12.51
CA LEU A 12 -15.36 2.18 13.45
C LEU A 12 -14.40 3.33 13.81
N THR A 13 -14.18 3.53 15.11
CA THR A 13 -13.12 4.41 15.62
C THR A 13 -11.90 3.56 15.96
N LEU A 14 -10.80 3.80 15.25
CA LEU A 14 -9.51 3.17 15.53
C LEU A 14 -8.82 3.93 16.66
N THR A 15 -8.30 3.20 17.66
CA THR A 15 -7.52 3.79 18.76
C THR A 15 -6.03 3.71 18.46
N ALA A 16 -5.24 4.67 18.95
CA ALA A 16 -3.78 4.67 18.79
C ALA A 16 -3.09 3.44 19.47
N SER A 17 -3.80 2.79 20.39
CA SER A 17 -3.36 1.55 21.05
C SER A 17 -3.61 0.29 20.21
N LEU A 18 -4.34 0.36 19.10
CA LEU A 18 -4.58 -0.79 18.24
C LEU A 18 -3.26 -1.37 17.74
N ARG A 19 -3.14 -2.69 17.81
CA ARG A 19 -2.03 -3.45 17.26
C ARG A 19 -2.57 -4.59 16.40
N LEU A 20 -2.06 -4.70 15.19
CA LEU A 20 -2.44 -5.73 14.23
C LEU A 20 -1.25 -6.63 13.95
N THR A 21 -1.53 -7.92 13.78
CA THR A 21 -0.61 -8.85 13.13
C THR A 21 -0.61 -8.62 11.62
N PRO A 22 0.43 -9.06 10.88
CA PRO A 22 0.46 -8.98 9.42
C PRO A 22 -0.76 -9.64 8.74
N ASP A 23 -1.26 -10.75 9.28
CA ASP A 23 -2.41 -11.47 8.73
C ASP A 23 -3.71 -10.69 8.94
N GLN A 24 -3.92 -10.12 10.13
CA GLN A 24 -5.06 -9.24 10.40
C GLN A 24 -5.03 -7.98 9.52
N PHE A 25 -3.84 -7.41 9.29
CA PHE A 25 -3.68 -6.28 8.38
C PHE A 25 -4.01 -6.67 6.94
N ALA A 26 -3.62 -7.86 6.49
CA ALA A 26 -3.97 -8.36 5.17
C ALA A 26 -5.49 -8.50 4.97
N GLU A 27 -6.20 -9.04 5.96
CA GLU A 27 -7.66 -9.11 5.95
C GLU A 27 -8.31 -7.72 5.91
N LEU A 28 -7.77 -6.78 6.70
CA LEU A 28 -8.23 -5.40 6.72
C LEU A 28 -8.07 -4.72 5.34
N CYS A 29 -6.93 -4.87 4.68
CA CYS A 29 -6.71 -4.36 3.33
C CYS A 29 -7.64 -5.01 2.30
N ALA A 30 -7.87 -6.32 2.39
CA ALA A 30 -8.79 -7.02 1.49
C ALA A 30 -10.24 -6.54 1.65
N ALA A 31 -10.65 -6.21 2.87
CA ALA A 31 -11.97 -5.66 3.16
C ALA A 31 -12.12 -4.17 2.78
N ASN A 32 -11.02 -3.43 2.66
CA ASN A 32 -11.00 -1.99 2.40
C ASN A 32 -10.04 -1.66 1.24
N PRO A 33 -10.35 -2.06 0.00
CA PRO A 33 -9.41 -1.97 -1.13
C PRO A 33 -9.03 -0.53 -1.51
N ASP A 34 -9.90 0.44 -1.22
CA ASP A 34 -9.65 1.86 -1.50
C ASP A 34 -8.88 2.56 -0.37
N ALA A 35 -8.68 1.90 0.78
CA ALA A 35 -7.99 2.48 1.91
C ALA A 35 -6.47 2.37 1.76
N VAL A 36 -5.77 3.49 1.86
CA VAL A 36 -4.30 3.54 1.80
C VAL A 36 -3.74 3.51 3.22
N MET A 37 -3.21 2.35 3.61
CA MET A 37 -2.76 2.07 4.97
C MET A 37 -1.41 1.33 4.95
N GLU A 38 -0.63 1.52 6.01
CA GLU A 38 0.62 0.81 6.24
C GLU A 38 0.62 0.17 7.63
N LEU A 39 1.33 -0.95 7.78
CA LEU A 39 1.55 -1.60 9.07
C LEU A 39 2.99 -1.33 9.54
N ALA A 40 3.12 -0.62 10.66
CA ALA A 40 4.42 -0.41 11.28
C ALA A 40 4.96 -1.70 11.92
N ALA A 41 6.28 -1.77 12.11
CA ALA A 41 6.94 -2.94 12.70
C ALA A 41 6.46 -3.28 14.13
N ASP A 42 5.96 -2.29 14.88
CA ASP A 42 5.40 -2.50 16.22
C ASP A 42 3.93 -2.96 16.19
N GLY A 43 3.34 -3.13 15.01
CA GLY A 43 1.95 -3.52 14.77
C GLY A 43 0.97 -2.35 14.74
N SER A 44 1.41 -1.10 14.87
CA SER A 44 0.51 0.06 14.73
C SER A 44 0.10 0.29 13.27
N LEU A 45 -1.14 0.75 13.08
CA LEU A 45 -1.69 1.08 11.77
C LEU A 45 -1.42 2.56 11.45
N ILE A 46 -0.84 2.82 10.28
CA ILE A 46 -0.60 4.16 9.76
C ILE A 46 -1.58 4.39 8.61
N THR A 47 -2.34 5.49 8.65
CA THR A 47 -3.19 5.90 7.55
C THR A 47 -2.47 6.97 6.72
N MET A 48 -2.50 6.81 5.41
CA MET A 48 -1.88 7.75 4.49
C MET A 48 -2.91 8.79 4.05
N THR A 49 -2.53 10.07 4.08
CA THR A 49 -3.35 11.11 3.47
C THR A 49 -3.26 11.03 1.95
N PRO A 50 -4.34 11.37 1.22
CA PRO A 50 -4.27 11.45 -0.23
C PRO A 50 -3.14 12.37 -0.68
N THR A 51 -2.39 11.93 -1.69
CA THR A 51 -1.27 12.69 -2.24
C THR A 51 -1.78 13.92 -3.00
N GLY A 52 -1.27 15.11 -2.67
CA GLY A 52 -1.60 16.35 -3.38
C GLY A 52 -0.93 16.44 -4.75
N GLY A 53 -1.40 17.36 -5.61
CA GLY A 53 -0.94 17.47 -7.00
C GLY A 53 0.57 17.66 -7.17
N GLU A 54 1.20 18.50 -6.35
CA GLU A 54 2.66 18.72 -6.37
C GLU A 54 3.43 17.44 -6.04
N THR A 55 3.03 16.76 -4.96
CA THR A 55 3.64 15.49 -4.54
C THR A 55 3.42 14.41 -5.61
N GLY A 56 2.24 14.39 -6.23
CA GLY A 56 1.92 13.49 -7.34
C GLY A 56 2.77 13.75 -8.58
N ALA A 57 2.97 15.02 -8.96
CA ALA A 57 3.83 15.40 -10.08
C ALA A 57 5.28 14.97 -9.84
N ARG A 58 5.80 15.21 -8.63
CA ARG A 58 7.15 14.76 -8.24
C ARG A 58 7.28 13.23 -8.26
N SER A 59 6.30 12.51 -7.71
CA SER A 59 6.29 11.04 -7.70
C SER A 59 6.26 10.46 -9.12
N SER A 60 5.41 11.03 -9.99
CA SER A 60 5.30 10.64 -11.39
C SER A 60 6.62 10.83 -12.15
N ASN A 61 7.27 11.99 -11.98
CA ASN A 61 8.55 12.27 -12.61
C ASN A 61 9.65 11.29 -12.13
N LEU A 62 9.69 11.02 -10.82
CA LEU A 62 10.65 10.07 -10.25
C LEU A 62 10.42 8.64 -10.77
N CYS A 63 9.16 8.18 -10.82
CA CYS A 63 8.83 6.87 -11.37
C CYS A 63 9.25 6.75 -12.85
N PHE A 64 9.06 7.81 -13.64
CA PHE A 64 9.48 7.84 -15.03
C PHE A 64 11.00 7.68 -15.19
N GLU A 65 11.79 8.49 -14.47
CA GLU A 65 13.26 8.45 -14.54
C GLU A 65 13.80 7.08 -14.10
N LEU A 66 13.27 6.53 -13.00
CA LEU A 66 13.65 5.18 -12.51
C LEU A 66 13.27 4.10 -13.52
N GLN A 67 12.08 4.19 -14.13
CA GLN A 67 11.63 3.21 -15.11
C GLN A 67 12.52 3.22 -16.36
N LEU A 68 12.95 4.41 -16.81
CA LEU A 68 13.87 4.57 -17.91
C LEU A 68 15.24 3.97 -17.58
N ALA A 69 15.77 4.22 -16.38
CA ALA A 69 17.03 3.65 -15.92
C ALA A 69 16.98 2.11 -15.85
N VAL A 70 15.91 1.53 -15.28
CA VAL A 70 15.69 0.07 -15.22
C VAL A 70 15.66 -0.54 -16.61
N ARG A 71 14.98 0.07 -17.58
CA ARG A 71 14.92 -0.44 -18.96
C ARG A 71 16.27 -0.39 -19.66
N ARG A 72 17.08 0.64 -19.39
CA ARG A 72 18.41 0.83 -19.99
C ARG A 72 19.49 -0.06 -19.39
N SER A 73 19.32 -0.54 -18.16
CA SER A 73 20.35 -1.34 -17.48
C SER A 73 20.55 -2.73 -18.09
N GLY A 74 19.54 -3.25 -18.81
CA GLY A 74 19.55 -4.63 -19.32
C GLY A 74 19.50 -5.70 -18.22
N GLN A 75 19.29 -5.29 -16.96
CA GLN A 75 19.18 -6.18 -15.81
C GLN A 75 17.72 -6.64 -15.62
N PRO A 76 17.48 -7.81 -15.02
CA PRO A 76 16.14 -8.33 -14.75
C PRO A 76 15.48 -7.65 -13.55
N LEU A 77 15.45 -6.31 -13.52
CA LEU A 77 14.88 -5.51 -12.45
C LEU A 77 13.40 -5.19 -12.71
N LYS A 78 12.62 -5.09 -11.64
CA LYS A 78 11.22 -4.61 -11.65
C LYS A 78 11.12 -3.32 -10.85
N LEU A 79 10.37 -2.35 -11.38
CA LEU A 79 10.02 -1.12 -10.67
C LEU A 79 8.58 -1.22 -10.17
N PHE A 80 8.34 -0.68 -8.98
CA PHE A 80 7.02 -0.55 -8.38
C PHE A 80 6.83 0.91 -7.96
N ASP A 81 5.58 1.38 -7.97
CA ASP A 81 5.26 2.73 -7.50
C ASP A 81 5.10 2.79 -5.97
N SER A 82 4.88 3.99 -5.44
CA SER A 82 4.74 4.22 -4.00
C SER A 82 3.46 3.64 -3.38
N SER A 83 2.52 3.15 -4.19
CA SER A 83 1.27 2.55 -3.71
C SER A 83 1.33 1.04 -3.59
N THR A 84 2.43 0.43 -4.05
CA THR A 84 2.63 -1.02 -3.97
C THR A 84 2.97 -1.41 -2.53
N GLY A 85 2.09 -2.21 -1.90
CA GLY A 85 2.38 -2.83 -0.61
C GLY A 85 3.30 -4.04 -0.74
N PHE A 86 4.24 -4.20 0.18
CA PHE A 86 5.14 -5.34 0.25
C PHE A 86 5.05 -6.01 1.63
N ARG A 87 5.01 -7.34 1.64
CA ARG A 87 5.31 -8.13 2.82
C ARG A 87 6.81 -8.44 2.86
N PRO A 88 7.41 -8.61 4.06
CA PRO A 88 8.79 -9.08 4.17
C PRO A 88 9.07 -10.38 3.40
N SER A 89 8.07 -11.26 3.27
CA SER A 89 8.16 -12.50 2.47
C SER A 89 8.19 -12.28 0.96
N ASP A 90 7.79 -11.10 0.46
CA ASP A 90 7.74 -10.81 -0.97
C ASP A 90 9.13 -10.46 -1.54
N VAL A 91 10.05 -10.08 -0.67
CA VAL A 91 11.44 -9.80 -1.02
C VAL A 91 12.20 -11.13 -1.04
N GLY A 92 12.64 -11.55 -2.22
CA GLY A 92 13.51 -12.72 -2.36
C GLY A 92 14.82 -12.54 -1.56
N PRO A 93 15.54 -13.64 -1.24
CA PRO A 93 16.83 -13.52 -0.58
C PRO A 93 17.76 -12.61 -1.40
N PRO A 94 18.65 -11.84 -0.74
CA PRO A 94 19.62 -11.02 -1.46
C PRO A 94 20.43 -11.91 -2.42
N PRO A 95 20.80 -11.40 -3.62
CA PRO A 95 21.70 -12.14 -4.49
C PRO A 95 23.01 -12.43 -3.76
N ALA A 96 23.57 -13.63 -3.99
CA ALA A 96 24.84 -14.08 -3.43
C ALA A 96 26.02 -13.23 -3.92
#